data_AF-A0A356ZXB9-F1
#
_entry.id   AF-A0A356ZXB9-F1
#
_cell.length_a   1.000
_cell.length_b   1.000
_cell.length_c   1.000
_cell.angle_alpha   90.00
_cell.angle_beta   90.00
_cell.angle_gamma   90.00
#
_symmetry.space_group_name_H-M   'P 1'
#
loop_
_entity.id
_entity.type
_entity.pdbx_description
1 polymer ?
#
loop_
_entity_poly.entity_id
_entity_poly.type
_entity_poly.pdbx_seq_one_letter_code
_entity_poly.pdbx_strand_id
1 'polypeptide(L)' 'MSKDEQHHDKRVWWSYILYYNKDDPRTFVPRWGGFNVNVARPGGIALWVGFLVFIGVMVYITR' A
#
# COMPACT_ATOMS: atom_id res chain seq x y z
N MET A 1 -10.36 -15.17 -11.13
CA MET A 1 -11.11 -14.04 -10.54
C MET A 1 -11.02 -12.88 -11.51
N SER A 2 -12.13 -12.49 -12.13
CA SER A 2 -12.13 -11.43 -13.16
C SER A 2 -11.81 -10.07 -12.53
N LYS A 3 -11.21 -9.14 -13.29
CA LYS A 3 -10.90 -7.77 -12.84
C LYS A 3 -12.14 -7.03 -12.33
N ASP A 4 -13.31 -7.39 -12.85
CA ASP A 4 -14.60 -6.79 -12.51
C ASP A 4 -15.07 -7.17 -11.09
N GLU A 5 -14.62 -8.31 -10.58
CA GLU A 5 -15.00 -8.83 -9.26
C GLU A 5 -14.23 -8.12 -8.13
N GLN A 6 -12.99 -7.69 -8.39
CA GLN A 6 -12.17 -6.95 -7.42
C GLN A 6 -12.71 -5.56 -7.11
N HIS A 7 -13.46 -4.94 -8.02
CA HIS A 7 -14.06 -3.62 -7.80
C HIS A 7 -15.39 -3.68 -7.02
N HIS A 8 -16.03 -4.85 -6.94
CA HIS A 8 -17.30 -5.05 -6.23
C HIS A 8 -17.13 -5.67 -4.83
N ASP A 9 -15.96 -6.21 -4.50
CA ASP A 9 -15.69 -6.74 -3.18
C ASP A 9 -15.32 -5.62 -2.20
N LYS A 10 -16.21 -5.32 -1.25
CA LYS A 10 -16.01 -4.30 -0.20
C LYS A 10 -14.77 -4.56 0.68
N ARG A 11 -14.14 -5.73 0.56
CA ARG A 11 -12.91 -6.12 1.28
C ARG A 11 -11.64 -5.58 0.62
N VAL A 12 -11.73 -5.13 -0.62
CA VAL A 12 -10.59 -4.62 -1.39
C VAL A 12 -10.69 -3.10 -1.49
N TRP A 13 -9.65 -2.40 -1.03
CA TRP A 13 -9.55 -0.96 -1.16
C TRP A 13 -8.28 -0.58 -1.90
N TRP A 14 -8.42 0.37 -2.82
CA TRP A 14 -7.33 0.89 -3.62
C TRP A 14 -7.25 2.41 -3.42
N SER A 15 -6.03 2.89 -3.16
CA SER A 15 -5.65 4.29 -3.30
C SER A 15 -4.50 4.38 -4.31
N TYR A 16 -3.90 5.56 -4.49
CA TYR A 16 -2.81 5.79 -5.44
C TYR A 16 -1.68 4.77 -5.25
N ILE A 17 -0.97 4.87 -4.13
CA ILE A 17 0.18 4.00 -3.79
C ILE A 17 -0.17 2.94 -2.74
N LEU A 18 -1.32 3.07 -2.08
CA LEU A 18 -1.77 2.13 -1.06
C LEU A 18 -2.81 1.18 -1.64
N TYR A 19 -2.77 -0.04 -1.15
CA TYR A 19 -3.71 -1.10 -1.42
C TYR A 19 -4.06 -1.77 -0.10
N TYR A 20 -5.28 -2.23 0.06
CA TYR A 20 -5.68 -3.01 1.22
C TYR A 20 -6.49 -4.21 0.75
N ASN A 21 -5.96 -5.39 1.07
CA ASN A 21 -6.69 -6.64 1.00
C ASN A 21 -6.07 -7.64 1.98
N LYS A 22 -6.87 -8.10 2.93
CA LYS A 22 -6.46 -9.10 3.94
C LYS A 22 -6.24 -10.49 3.36
N ASP A 23 -6.81 -10.79 2.20
CA ASP A 23 -6.71 -12.11 1.56
C ASP A 23 -5.52 -12.19 0.60
N ASP A 24 -4.99 -11.05 0.12
CA ASP A 24 -3.79 -11.03 -0.73
C ASP A 24 -2.53 -11.14 0.13
N PRO A 25 -1.72 -12.21 0.02
CA PRO A 25 -0.52 -12.40 0.83
C PRO A 25 0.63 -11.45 0.47
N ARG A 26 0.54 -10.76 -0.68
CA ARG A 26 1.62 -9.91 -1.18
C ARG A 26 1.67 -8.58 -0.43
N THR A 27 2.89 -8.13 -0.10
CA THR A 27 3.15 -6.76 0.36
C THR A 27 3.18 -5.78 -0.80
N PHE A 28 3.69 -6.20 -1.97
CA PHE A 28 3.71 -5.39 -3.18
C PHE A 28 2.75 -5.99 -4.20
N VAL A 29 1.73 -5.22 -4.54
CA VAL A 29 0.72 -5.62 -5.52
C VAL A 29 0.99 -4.91 -6.84
N PRO A 30 1.19 -5.63 -7.94
CA PRO A 30 1.48 -5.01 -9.23
C PRO A 30 0.34 -4.08 -9.67
N ARG A 31 0.71 -2.88 -10.10
CA ARG A 31 -0.19 -1.93 -10.77
C ARG A 31 0.50 -1.43 -12.03
N TRP A 32 -0.26 -1.04 -13.05
CA TRP A 32 0.29 -0.55 -14.33
C TRP A 32 1.39 0.49 -14.10
N GLY A 33 2.64 0.13 -14.42
CA GLY A 33 3.81 1.01 -14.27
C GLY A 33 4.44 1.06 -12.88
N GLY A 34 4.05 0.20 -11.94
CA GLY A 34 4.62 0.17 -10.60
C GLY A 34 4.03 -0.87 -9.65
N PHE A 35 4.01 -0.53 -8.37
CA PHE A 35 3.46 -1.36 -7.32
C PHE A 35 2.67 -0.51 -6.32
N ASN A 36 1.60 -1.09 -5.79
CA ASN A 36 0.93 -0.58 -4.60
C ASN A 36 1.42 -1.38 -3.39
N VAL A 37 1.45 -0.73 -2.23
CA VAL A 37 1.80 -1.36 -0.96
C VAL A 37 0.54 -1.85 -0.27
N ASN A 38 0.48 -3.14 0.04
CA ASN A 38 -0.62 -3.75 0.78
C ASN A 38 -0.52 -3.44 2.27
N VAL A 39 -1.26 -2.43 2.74
CA VAL A 39 -1.28 -2.03 4.15
C VAL A 39 -2.12 -2.97 5.04
N ALA A 40 -2.72 -4.02 4.48
CA ALA A 40 -3.29 -5.11 5.28
C ALA A 40 -2.21 -6.07 5.83
N ARG A 41 -0.96 -5.94 5.38
CA ARG A 41 0.17 -6.78 5.79
C ARG A 41 1.12 -6.04 6.72
N PRO A 42 1.70 -6.71 7.73
CA PRO A 42 2.69 -6.11 8.62
C PRO A 42 3.85 -5.45 7.87
N GLY A 43 4.35 -6.10 6.81
CA GLY A 43 5.41 -5.53 5.96
C GLY A 43 4.98 -4.25 5.24
N GLY A 44 3.73 -4.16 4.79
CA GLY A 44 3.22 -2.95 4.13
C GLY A 44 3.03 -1.79 5.11
N ILE A 45 2.56 -2.09 6.33
CA ILE A 45 2.48 -1.09 7.41
C ILE A 45 3.89 -0.61 7.78
N ALA A 46 4.85 -1.52 7.95
CA ALA A 46 6.23 -1.17 8.28
C ALA A 46 6.87 -0.24 7.23
N LEU A 47 6.66 -0.54 5.94
CA LEU A 47 7.11 0.34 4.85
C LEU A 47 6.45 1.72 4.92
N TRP A 48 5.15 1.78 5.19
CA TRP A 48 4.42 3.05 5.24
C TRP A 48 4.82 3.91 6.43
N VAL A 49 4.96 3.30 7.62
CA VAL A 49 5.48 3.98 8.82
C VAL A 49 6.92 4.45 8.60
N GLY A 50 7.79 3.58 8.05
CA GLY A 50 9.17 3.93 7.76
C GLY A 50 9.30 5.10 6.79
N PHE A 51 8.46 5.14 5.75
CA PHE A 51 8.40 6.25 4.81
C PHE A 51 7.99 7.57 5.48
N LEU A 52 6.97 7.56 6.36
CA LEU A 52 6.55 8.75 7.10
C LEU A 52 7.62 9.24 8.07
N VAL A 53 8.29 8.33 8.77
CA VAL A 53 9.43 8.67 9.65
C VAL A 53 10.56 9.29 8.84
N PHE A 54 10.91 8.71 7.68
CA PHE A 54 11.94 9.24 6.80
C PHE A 54 11.61 10.66 6.34
N ILE A 55 10.38 10.93 5.88
CA ILE A 55 9.95 12.29 5.52
C ILE A 55 10.07 13.23 6.72
N GLY A 56 9.60 12.83 7.90
CA GLY A 56 9.69 13.64 9.10
C GLY A 56 11.13 14.02 9.48
N VAL A 57 12.06 13.07 9.37
CA VAL A 57 13.50 13.31 9.60
C VAL A 57 14.05 14.28 8.55
N MET A 58 13.72 14.10 7.27
CA MET A 58 14.18 14.99 6.21
C MET A 58 13.70 16.42 6.44
N VAL A 59 12.41 16.61 6.73
CA VAL A 59 11.83 17.92 7.05
C VAL A 59 12.51 18.54 8.27
N TYR A 60 12.81 17.74 9.30
CA TYR A 60 13.51 18.20 10.49
C TYR A 60 14.94 18.68 10.22
N ILE A 61 15.65 18.06 9.27
CA ILE A 61 17.02 18.41 8.90
C ILE A 61 17.06 19.64 7.98
N THR A 62 16.07 19.81 7.10
CA THR A 62 16.05 20.90 6.10
C THR A 62 15.45 22.22 6.59
N ARG A 63 14.89 22.25 7.80
CA ARG A 63 14.37 23.48 8.43
C ARG A 63 15.49 24.27 9.12
#